data_AF-A0A9Q1C558-F1
#
_entry.id   AF-A0A9Q1C558-F1
#
_cell.length_a   1.000
_cell.length_b   1.000
_cell.length_c   1.000
_cell.angle_alpha   90.00
_cell.angle_beta   90.00
_cell.angle_gamma   90.00
#
_symmetry.space_group_name_H-M   'P 1'
#
loop_
_entity.id
_entity.type
_entity.pdbx_description
1 polymer ?
#
loop_
_entity_poly.entity_id
_entity_poly.type
_entity_poly.pdbx_seq_one_letter_code
_entity_poly.pdbx_strand_id
1 'polypeptide(L)'
;MTTQMIASNLELHQLSTGREVRVATANRMLKQMLFRYQGYIGAALVLGGVDFNGPHLYSIYPHGSTNKLPYCTMGSGSLAAMSVFEDRYKPDMEEEDAKQLVRDAIASGIFNDLGSGTNVDLCVIKKGKVDYIRPFDEANQKGVRQGDYSYKRGTTAVLTSTVTPLPLDIIDTSVEVMETS
;
A
#
# COMPACT_ATOMS: atom_id res chain seq x y z
N MET A 1 7.58 1.80 10.11
CA MET A 1 8.90 1.58 10.77
C MET A 1 9.68 0.41 10.18
N THR A 2 9.24 -0.86 10.27
CA THR A 2 10.01 -2.03 9.76
C THR A 2 10.43 -1.91 8.30
N THR A 3 9.48 -1.64 7.40
CA THR A 3 9.75 -1.51 5.95
C THR A 3 10.60 -0.29 5.61
N GLN A 4 10.35 0.85 6.26
CA GLN A 4 11.14 2.08 6.08
C GLN A 4 12.60 1.89 6.49
N MET A 5 12.85 1.23 7.61
CA MET A 5 14.22 0.96 8.07
C MET A 5 14.97 0.03 7.11
N ILE A 6 14.30 -1.02 6.61
CA ILE A 6 14.90 -1.89 5.61
C ILE A 6 15.12 -1.15 4.28
N ALA A 7 14.16 -0.33 3.83
CA ALA A 7 14.32 0.47 2.62
C ALA A 7 15.56 1.38 2.68
N SER A 8 15.76 2.09 3.79
CA SER A 8 16.95 2.93 4.00
C SER A 8 18.26 2.11 3.95
N ASN A 9 18.28 0.94 4.57
CA ASN A 9 19.46 0.07 4.52
C ASN A 9 19.71 -0.50 3.11
N LEU A 10 18.65 -0.81 2.34
CA LEU A 10 18.77 -1.27 0.96
C LEU A 10 19.29 -0.15 0.06
N GLU A 11 18.85 1.09 0.26
CA GLU A 11 19.36 2.26 -0.46
C GLU A 11 20.86 2.48 -0.18
N LEU A 12 21.28 2.41 1.08
CA LEU A 12 22.70 2.45 1.45
C LEU A 12 23.50 1.32 0.79
N HIS A 13 22.93 0.10 0.76
CA HIS A 13 23.56 -1.05 0.11
C HIS A 13 23.68 -0.86 -1.41
N GLN A 14 22.65 -0.31 -2.05
CA GLN A 14 22.64 0.01 -3.47
C GLN A 14 23.73 1.02 -3.82
N LEU A 15 23.80 2.12 -3.06
CA LEU A 15 24.79 3.19 -3.27
C LEU A 15 26.23 2.68 -3.04
N SER A 16 26.44 1.84 -2.02
CA SER A 16 27.76 1.27 -1.72
C SER A 16 28.23 0.26 -2.77
N THR A 17 27.32 -0.56 -3.29
CA THR A 17 27.66 -1.61 -4.28
C THR A 17 27.64 -1.12 -5.73
N GLY A 18 26.97 0.01 -6.00
CA GLY A 18 26.71 0.52 -7.34
C GLY A 18 25.86 -0.42 -8.20
N ARG A 19 25.08 -1.32 -7.58
CA ARG A 19 24.30 -2.36 -8.27
C ARG A 19 22.87 -2.41 -7.75
N GLU A 20 21.96 -2.87 -8.60
CA GLU A 20 20.58 -3.15 -8.18
C GLU A 20 20.53 -4.20 -7.06
N VAL A 21 19.67 -3.96 -6.08
CA VAL A 21 19.57 -4.81 -4.89
C VAL A 21 18.72 -6.05 -5.21
N ARG A 22 19.23 -7.21 -4.79
CA ARG A 22 18.51 -8.49 -4.95
C ARG A 22 17.34 -8.58 -3.97
N VAL A 23 16.23 -9.18 -4.40
CA VAL A 23 15.06 -9.40 -3.51
C VAL A 23 15.43 -10.29 -2.33
N ALA A 24 16.33 -11.25 -2.54
CA ALA A 24 16.85 -12.11 -1.49
C ALA A 24 17.56 -11.35 -0.35
N THR A 25 18.21 -10.21 -0.66
CA THR A 25 18.86 -9.35 0.34
C THR A 25 17.81 -8.74 1.27
N ALA A 26 16.76 -8.15 0.70
CA ALA A 26 15.63 -7.60 1.47
C ALA A 26 14.97 -8.67 2.35
N ASN A 27 14.72 -9.86 1.80
CA ASN A 27 14.17 -11.00 2.52
C ASN A 27 15.06 -11.39 3.73
N ARG A 28 16.37 -11.47 3.52
CA ARG A 28 17.34 -11.82 4.57
C ARG A 28 17.34 -10.81 5.72
N MET A 29 17.32 -9.52 5.40
CA MET A 29 17.32 -8.44 6.40
C MET A 29 16.02 -8.42 7.21
N LEU A 30 14.87 -8.54 6.53
CA LEU A 30 13.57 -8.60 7.20
C LEU A 30 13.47 -9.78 8.15
N LYS A 31 13.80 -11.00 7.69
CA LYS A 31 13.68 -12.19 8.54
C LYS A 31 14.61 -12.17 9.75
N GLN A 32 15.84 -11.67 9.59
CA GLN A 32 16.77 -11.53 10.72
C GLN A 32 16.27 -10.51 11.75
N MET A 33 15.77 -9.37 11.28
CA MET A 33 15.22 -8.34 12.16
C MET A 33 14.02 -8.90 12.93
N LEU A 34 13.03 -9.46 12.23
CA LEU A 34 11.82 -9.99 12.86
C LEU A 34 12.13 -11.12 13.85
N PHE A 35 13.02 -12.05 13.48
CA PHE A 35 13.46 -13.11 14.38
C PHE A 35 14.21 -12.55 15.60
N ARG A 36 15.01 -11.49 15.46
CA ARG A 36 15.69 -10.85 16.61
C ARG A 36 14.70 -10.37 17.67
N TYR A 37 13.52 -9.93 17.26
CA TYR A 37 12.45 -9.52 18.18
C TYR A 37 11.48 -10.66 18.53
N GLN A 38 11.79 -11.91 18.18
CA GLN A 38 11.02 -13.11 18.59
C GLN A 38 9.50 -12.98 18.40
N GLY A 39 9.05 -12.27 17.35
CA GLY A 39 7.64 -12.07 17.05
C GLY A 39 6.93 -10.92 17.78
N TYR A 40 7.62 -10.16 18.66
CA TYR A 40 7.04 -8.96 19.28
C TYR A 40 6.71 -7.86 18.26
N ILE A 41 7.38 -7.85 17.11
CA ILE A 41 7.02 -7.00 15.97
C ILE A 41 6.00 -7.77 15.12
N GLY A 42 4.72 -7.42 15.25
CA GLY A 42 3.59 -8.03 14.52
C GLY A 42 3.50 -7.66 13.03
N ALA A 43 4.60 -7.72 12.28
CA ALA A 43 4.62 -7.40 10.87
C ALA A 43 4.50 -8.67 10.00
N ALA A 44 3.35 -8.82 9.33
CA ALA A 44 3.13 -9.79 8.26
C ALA A 44 3.37 -9.10 6.91
N LEU A 45 4.33 -9.58 6.13
CA LEU A 45 4.79 -8.90 4.92
C LEU A 45 4.72 -9.82 3.70
N VAL A 46 4.28 -9.26 2.58
CA VAL A 46 4.48 -9.83 1.25
C VAL A 46 5.60 -9.04 0.59
N LEU A 47 6.67 -9.73 0.21
CA LEU A 47 7.84 -9.15 -0.44
C LEU A 47 7.92 -9.68 -1.86
N GLY A 48 7.66 -8.81 -2.84
CA GLY A 48 7.78 -9.10 -4.25
C GLY A 48 8.78 -8.16 -4.92
N GLY A 49 9.47 -8.65 -5.96
CA GLY A 49 10.33 -7.82 -6.79
C GLY A 49 10.90 -8.60 -7.97
N VAL A 50 11.50 -7.88 -8.91
CA VAL A 50 12.19 -8.45 -10.06
C VAL A 50 13.67 -8.10 -9.94
N ASP A 51 14.53 -9.10 -9.89
CA ASP A 51 15.97 -8.90 -9.97
C ASP A 51 16.56 -9.55 -11.24
N PHE A 52 17.88 -9.57 -11.37
CA PHE A 52 18.55 -10.13 -12.54
C PHE A 52 18.30 -11.64 -12.75
N ASN A 53 17.91 -12.39 -11.71
CA ASN A 53 17.50 -13.79 -11.82
C ASN A 53 16.01 -13.95 -12.15
N GLY A 54 15.26 -12.84 -12.21
CA GLY A 54 13.84 -12.82 -12.53
C GLY A 54 12.94 -12.43 -11.36
N PRO A 55 11.62 -12.71 -11.47
CA PRO A 55 10.65 -12.36 -10.44
C PRO A 55 10.75 -13.28 -9.23
N HIS A 56 10.67 -12.69 -8.04
CA HIS A 56 10.66 -13.41 -6.77
C HIS A 56 9.55 -12.88 -5.86
N LEU A 57 8.80 -13.80 -5.25
CA LEU A 57 7.74 -13.50 -4.30
C LEU A 57 7.97 -14.30 -3.01
N TYR A 58 7.90 -13.61 -1.88
CA TYR A 58 8.07 -14.16 -0.55
C TYR A 58 6.92 -13.73 0.36
N SER A 59 6.45 -14.64 1.21
CA SER A 59 5.69 -14.29 2.41
C SER A 59 6.60 -14.35 3.63
N ILE A 60 6.53 -13.34 4.48
CA ILE A 60 7.32 -13.20 5.70
C ILE A 60 6.37 -13.02 6.87
N TYR A 61 6.41 -13.97 7.81
CA TYR A 61 5.57 -13.94 9.01
C TYR A 61 6.28 -13.19 10.15
N PRO A 62 5.52 -12.70 11.15
CA PRO A 62 6.06 -11.89 12.26
C PRO A 62 7.23 -12.53 13.02
N HIS A 63 7.28 -13.86 13.07
CA HIS A 63 8.32 -14.62 13.79
C HIS A 63 9.62 -14.77 12.97
N GLY A 64 9.66 -14.26 11.74
CA GLY A 64 10.81 -14.35 10.83
C GLY A 64 10.85 -15.61 9.97
N SER A 65 9.79 -16.44 9.97
CA SER A 65 9.66 -17.52 8.98
C SER A 65 9.33 -16.93 7.60
N THR A 66 9.85 -17.55 6.55
CA THR A 66 9.74 -17.05 5.18
C THR A 66 9.47 -18.18 4.20
N ASN A 67 8.50 -18.01 3.31
CA ASN A 67 8.20 -18.95 2.23
C ASN A 67 8.38 -18.28 0.87
N LYS A 68 8.93 -19.00 -0.11
CA LYS A 68 8.98 -18.57 -1.52
C LYS A 68 7.90 -19.32 -2.29
N LEU A 69 6.93 -18.60 -2.84
CA LEU A 69 5.73 -19.17 -3.44
C LEU A 69 5.36 -18.42 -4.74
N PRO A 70 4.67 -19.06 -5.69
CA PRO A 70 4.20 -18.39 -6.91
C PRO A 70 3.13 -17.33 -6.65
N TYR A 71 2.30 -17.54 -5.63
CA TYR A 71 1.32 -16.58 -5.12
C TYR A 71 1.26 -16.70 -3.59
N CYS A 72 0.82 -15.64 -2.91
CA CYS A 72 0.60 -15.66 -1.47
C CYS A 72 -0.46 -14.65 -1.04
N THR A 73 -1.10 -14.91 0.09
CA THR A 73 -2.12 -14.05 0.70
C THR A 73 -1.78 -13.85 2.17
N MET A 74 -1.94 -12.61 2.66
CA MET A 74 -1.74 -12.24 4.06
C MET A 74 -2.88 -11.32 4.52
N GLY A 75 -3.06 -11.15 5.83
CA GLY A 75 -4.15 -10.34 6.41
C GLY A 75 -5.39 -11.15 6.79
N SER A 76 -6.43 -10.47 7.28
CA SER A 76 -7.67 -11.09 7.77
C SER A 76 -8.50 -11.74 6.65
N GLY A 77 -8.64 -11.06 5.50
CA GLY A 77 -9.33 -11.60 4.31
C GLY A 77 -8.51 -12.60 3.48
N SER A 78 -7.37 -13.08 3.99
CA SER A 78 -6.44 -13.93 3.24
C SER A 78 -7.04 -15.25 2.78
N LEU A 79 -7.89 -15.89 3.57
CA LEU A 79 -8.52 -17.17 3.21
C LEU A 79 -9.49 -17.03 2.02
N ALA A 80 -10.25 -15.93 1.96
CA ALA A 80 -11.16 -15.64 0.86
C ALA A 80 -10.40 -15.27 -0.44
N ALA A 81 -9.23 -14.64 -0.32
CA ALA A 81 -8.34 -14.41 -1.45
C ALA A 81 -7.67 -15.71 -1.93
N MET A 82 -7.29 -16.60 -1.00
CA MET A 82 -6.62 -17.86 -1.31
C MET A 82 -7.54 -18.80 -2.10
N SER A 83 -8.83 -18.88 -1.76
CA SER A 83 -9.78 -19.71 -2.51
C SER A 83 -9.88 -19.31 -3.99
N VAL A 84 -9.77 -18.00 -4.28
CA VAL A 84 -9.75 -17.49 -5.65
C VAL A 84 -8.47 -17.87 -6.39
N PHE A 85 -7.32 -17.78 -5.72
CA PHE A 85 -6.05 -18.19 -6.32
C PHE A 85 -6.03 -19.69 -6.60
N GLU A 86 -6.44 -20.54 -5.66
CA GLU A 86 -6.46 -21.99 -5.84
C GLU A 86 -7.38 -22.44 -7.00
N ASP A 87 -8.49 -21.73 -7.23
CA ASP A 87 -9.42 -22.07 -8.32
C ASP A 87 -8.92 -21.64 -9.71
N ARG A 88 -8.29 -20.45 -9.81
CA ARG A 88 -8.07 -19.79 -11.12
C ARG A 88 -6.62 -19.54 -11.49
N TYR A 89 -5.66 -19.69 -10.57
CA TYR A 89 -4.25 -19.45 -10.87
C TYR A 89 -3.73 -20.44 -11.92
N LYS A 90 -2.93 -19.92 -12.84
CA LYS A 90 -2.16 -20.71 -13.81
C LYS A 90 -0.71 -20.23 -13.81
N PRO A 91 0.27 -21.12 -14.02
CA PRO A 91 1.62 -20.65 -14.30
C PRO A 91 1.65 -19.83 -15.59
N ASP A 92 2.56 -18.84 -15.64
CA ASP A 92 2.87 -18.05 -16.84
C ASP A 92 1.66 -17.32 -17.45
N MET A 93 0.80 -16.72 -16.60
CA MET A 93 -0.33 -15.90 -17.04
C MET A 93 0.12 -14.61 -17.72
N GLU A 94 -0.70 -14.15 -18.67
CA GLU A 94 -0.59 -12.82 -19.26
C GLU A 94 -0.90 -11.73 -18.22
N GLU A 95 -0.34 -10.55 -18.42
CA GLU A 95 -0.41 -9.45 -17.45
C GLU A 95 -1.85 -9.02 -17.11
N GLU A 96 -2.71 -8.86 -18.11
CA GLU A 96 -4.09 -8.44 -17.88
C GLU A 96 -4.90 -9.51 -17.15
N ASP A 97 -4.68 -10.79 -17.46
CA ASP A 97 -5.30 -11.91 -16.76
C ASP A 97 -4.83 -11.97 -15.29
N ALA A 98 -3.54 -11.73 -15.05
CA ALA A 98 -2.98 -11.67 -13.71
C ALA A 98 -3.55 -10.49 -12.90
N LYS A 99 -3.68 -9.31 -13.52
CA LYS A 99 -4.31 -8.13 -12.89
C LYS A 99 -5.75 -8.42 -12.50
N GLN A 100 -6.53 -9.05 -13.38
CA GLN A 100 -7.91 -9.42 -13.09
C GLN A 100 -8.01 -10.47 -11.98
N LEU A 101 -7.16 -11.49 -11.99
CA LEU A 101 -7.12 -12.51 -10.93
C LEU A 101 -6.82 -11.90 -9.56
N VAL A 102 -5.80 -11.04 -9.47
CA VAL A 102 -5.45 -10.37 -8.21
C VAL A 102 -6.57 -9.45 -7.76
N ARG A 103 -7.18 -8.68 -8.68
CA ARG A 103 -8.34 -7.84 -8.35
C ARG A 103 -9.48 -8.66 -7.75
N ASP A 104 -9.82 -9.79 -8.37
CA ASP A 104 -10.92 -10.61 -7.87
C ASP A 104 -10.60 -11.30 -6.55
N ALA A 105 -9.34 -11.69 -6.32
CA ALA A 105 -8.90 -12.24 -5.04
C ALA A 105 -9.05 -11.21 -3.90
N ILE A 106 -8.66 -9.96 -4.15
CA ILE A 106 -8.84 -8.88 -3.17
C ILE A 106 -10.32 -8.53 -2.99
N ALA A 107 -11.10 -8.47 -4.08
CA ALA A 107 -12.54 -8.24 -4.00
C ALA A 107 -13.26 -9.33 -3.18
N SER A 108 -12.88 -10.60 -3.34
CA SER A 108 -13.36 -11.71 -2.51
C SER A 108 -13.05 -11.47 -1.03
N GLY A 109 -11.85 -10.99 -0.69
CA GLY A 109 -11.50 -10.55 0.66
C GLY A 109 -12.40 -9.41 1.16
N ILE A 110 -12.60 -8.37 0.35
CA ILE A 110 -13.43 -7.20 0.68
C ILE A 110 -14.87 -7.60 1.02
N PHE A 111 -15.49 -8.49 0.24
CA PHE A 111 -16.90 -8.84 0.44
C PHE A 111 -17.13 -9.93 1.50
N ASN A 112 -16.08 -10.67 1.91
CA ASN A 112 -16.21 -11.78 2.86
C ASN A 112 -15.49 -11.55 4.20
N ASP A 113 -14.71 -10.48 4.37
CA ASP A 113 -14.04 -10.11 5.62
C ASP A 113 -14.45 -8.72 6.10
N LEU A 114 -14.86 -8.62 7.37
CA LEU A 114 -15.28 -7.35 7.99
C LEU A 114 -14.10 -6.37 8.19
N GLY A 115 -12.88 -6.90 8.31
CA GLY A 115 -11.66 -6.09 8.47
C GLY A 115 -11.11 -5.55 7.15
N SER A 116 -11.69 -5.95 6.01
CA SER A 116 -11.25 -5.60 4.66
C SER A 116 -12.30 -4.77 3.94
N GLY A 117 -11.90 -3.79 3.12
CA GLY A 117 -12.85 -2.95 2.40
C GLY A 117 -12.23 -1.81 1.60
N THR A 118 -13.09 -0.94 1.05
CA THR A 118 -12.73 0.23 0.23
C THR A 118 -12.36 -0.14 -1.22
N ASN A 119 -11.21 0.32 -1.71
CA ASN A 119 -10.78 0.21 -3.10
C ASN A 119 -9.72 -0.90 -3.23
N VAL A 120 -9.60 -1.43 -4.43
CA VAL A 120 -8.52 -2.35 -4.79
C VAL A 120 -7.37 -1.53 -5.40
N ASP A 121 -6.18 -1.69 -4.83
CA ASP A 121 -4.94 -1.10 -5.34
C ASP A 121 -4.09 -2.19 -5.99
N LEU A 122 -3.51 -1.92 -7.17
CA LEU A 122 -2.60 -2.82 -7.86
C LEU A 122 -1.22 -2.19 -8.04
N CYS A 123 -0.20 -3.03 -7.99
CA CYS A 123 1.17 -2.67 -8.33
C CYS A 123 1.75 -3.72 -9.27
N VAL A 124 2.15 -3.30 -10.47
CA VAL A 124 2.75 -4.17 -11.48
C VAL A 124 4.24 -3.88 -11.54
N ILE A 125 5.06 -4.87 -11.20
CA ILE A 125 6.52 -4.76 -11.19
C ILE A 125 7.07 -5.59 -12.34
N LYS A 126 7.71 -4.93 -13.30
CA LYS A 126 8.46 -5.53 -14.41
C LYS A 126 9.92 -5.14 -14.33
N LYS A 127 10.75 -5.75 -15.17
CA LYS A 127 12.16 -5.33 -15.31
C LYS A 127 12.23 -3.88 -15.80
N GLY A 128 12.70 -2.97 -14.95
CA GLY A 128 12.90 -1.55 -15.26
C GLY A 128 11.62 -0.70 -15.29
N LYS A 129 10.44 -1.27 -15.02
CA LYS A 129 9.17 -0.52 -15.00
C LYS A 129 8.34 -0.93 -13.79
N VAL A 130 7.80 0.06 -13.08
CA VAL A 130 6.85 -0.14 -12.00
C VAL A 130 5.63 0.73 -12.24
N ASP A 131 4.45 0.10 -12.31
CA ASP A 131 3.17 0.79 -12.47
C ASP A 131 2.37 0.65 -11.17
N TYR A 132 2.23 1.75 -10.43
CA TYR A 132 1.37 1.84 -9.25
C TYR A 132 -0.01 2.35 -9.67
N ILE A 133 -1.05 1.53 -9.49
CA ILE A 133 -2.41 1.83 -9.94
C ILE A 133 -3.31 1.93 -8.71
N ARG A 134 -3.66 3.18 -8.35
CA ARG A 134 -4.42 3.52 -7.15
C ARG A 134 -5.42 4.65 -7.43
N PRO A 135 -6.75 4.40 -7.39
CA PRO A 135 -7.38 3.08 -7.30
C PRO A 135 -7.31 2.32 -8.63
N PHE A 136 -7.27 0.99 -8.59
CA PHE A 136 -7.53 0.15 -9.76
C PHE A 136 -9.04 -0.12 -9.92
N ASP A 137 -9.72 -0.41 -8.81
CA ASP A 137 -11.16 -0.65 -8.79
C ASP A 137 -11.80 -0.15 -7.49
N GLU A 138 -13.03 0.35 -7.59
CA GLU A 138 -13.83 0.82 -6.45
C GLU A 138 -14.92 -0.21 -6.14
N ALA A 139 -14.70 -1.04 -5.13
CA ALA A 139 -15.63 -2.13 -4.81
C ALA A 139 -16.95 -1.63 -4.21
N ASN A 140 -16.94 -0.48 -3.52
CA ASN A 140 -18.10 0.09 -2.85
C ASN A 140 -18.14 1.61 -3.02
N GLN A 141 -19.33 2.15 -3.25
CA GLN A 141 -19.55 3.60 -3.34
C GLN A 141 -20.34 4.09 -2.12
N LYS A 142 -19.93 5.25 -1.59
CA LYS A 142 -20.65 5.89 -0.49
C LYS A 142 -21.95 6.51 -1.02
N GLY A 143 -23.06 6.23 -0.33
CA GLY A 143 -24.34 6.87 -0.64
C GLY A 143 -24.31 8.38 -0.47
N VAL A 144 -25.17 9.07 -1.21
CA VAL A 144 -25.34 10.53 -1.12
C VAL A 144 -26.15 10.88 0.14
N ARG A 145 -25.69 11.86 0.91
CA ARG A 145 -26.45 12.39 2.06
C ARG A 145 -27.70 13.09 1.55
N GLN A 146 -28.87 12.67 2.01
CA GLN A 146 -30.16 13.23 1.57
C GLN A 146 -30.54 14.53 2.28
N GLY A 147 -29.99 14.79 3.47
CA GLY A 147 -30.29 15.97 4.27
C GLY A 147 -29.07 16.85 4.49
N ASP A 148 -29.31 18.16 4.59
CA ASP A 148 -28.34 19.12 5.09
C ASP A 148 -28.47 19.25 6.62
N TYR A 149 -27.36 19.09 7.32
CA TYR A 149 -27.25 19.19 8.78
C TYR A 149 -26.35 20.36 9.18
N SER A 150 -26.12 21.30 8.26
CA SER A 150 -25.29 22.47 8.50
C SER A 150 -26.04 23.48 9.37
N TYR A 151 -25.49 23.77 10.55
CA TYR A 151 -26.01 24.80 11.43
C TYR A 151 -25.42 26.17 11.07
N LYS A 152 -26.21 27.24 11.25
CA LYS A 152 -25.73 28.61 11.07
C LYS A 152 -24.64 28.94 12.09
N ARG A 153 -23.68 29.78 11.72
CA ARG A 153 -22.65 30.26 12.66
C ARG A 153 -23.29 30.89 13.89
N GLY A 154 -22.79 30.55 15.08
CA GLY A 154 -23.29 31.05 16.36
C GLY A 154 -24.24 30.10 17.11
N THR A 155 -24.56 28.92 16.56
CA THR A 155 -25.39 27.92 17.26
C THR A 155 -24.67 27.17 18.37
N THR A 156 -23.33 27.21 18.41
CA THR A 156 -22.52 26.57 19.46
C THR A 156 -22.08 27.61 20.47
N ALA A 157 -22.38 27.39 21.76
CA ALA A 157 -21.95 28.27 22.84
C ALA A 157 -20.41 28.23 22.98
N VAL A 158 -19.77 29.40 22.90
CA VAL A 158 -18.32 29.57 23.08
C VAL A 158 -18.08 30.28 24.40
N LEU A 159 -17.33 29.65 25.31
CA LEU A 159 -17.02 30.22 26.63
C LEU A 159 -15.91 31.28 26.55
N THR A 160 -14.84 30.98 25.82
CA THR A 160 -13.68 31.86 25.66
C THR A 160 -13.12 31.70 24.25
N SER A 161 -12.73 32.80 23.61
CA SER A 161 -12.04 32.79 22.33
C SER A 161 -10.83 33.71 22.36
N THR A 162 -9.69 33.24 21.87
CA THR A 162 -8.46 34.03 21.71
C THR A 162 -8.10 34.05 20.23
N VAL A 163 -7.75 35.22 19.71
CA VAL A 163 -7.29 35.39 18.33
C VAL A 163 -5.85 35.90 18.38
N THR A 164 -4.92 35.14 17.81
CA THR A 164 -3.52 35.54 17.69
C THR A 164 -3.25 35.95 16.24
N PRO A 165 -3.12 37.25 15.94
CA PRO A 165 -2.78 37.69 14.59
C PRO A 165 -1.35 37.26 14.25
N LEU A 166 -1.17 36.70 13.05
CA LEU A 166 0.16 36.42 12.51
C LEU A 166 0.68 37.70 11.83
N PRO A 167 1.85 38.22 12.22
CA PRO A 167 2.48 39.32 11.50
C PRO A 167 3.02 38.77 10.18
N LEU A 168 2.26 38.97 9.10
CA LEU A 168 2.68 38.70 7.73
C LEU A 168 3.02 40.05 7.10
N ASP A 169 4.29 40.28 6.79
CA ASP A 169 4.69 41.39 5.92
C ASP A 169 4.32 40.99 4.48
N ILE A 170 3.45 41.78 3.85
CA ILE A 170 3.09 41.60 2.44
C ILE A 170 4.27 42.10 1.61
N ILE A 171 5.12 41.19 1.17
CA ILE A 171 6.36 41.51 0.42
C ILE A 171 6.05 41.80 -1.06
N ASP A 172 5.05 41.13 -1.64
CA ASP A 172 4.59 41.40 -3.00
C ASP A 172 3.14 40.91 -3.21
N THR A 173 2.39 41.59 -4.09
CA THR A 173 1.02 41.21 -4.48
C THR A 173 1.00 41.07 -5.99
N SER A 174 1.13 39.84 -6.49
CA SER A 174 0.90 39.53 -7.90
C SER A 174 -0.58 39.24 -8.14
N VAL A 175 -1.22 40.07 -8.96
CA VAL A 175 -2.57 39.83 -9.47
C VAL A 175 -2.42 39.17 -10.83
N GLU A 176 -2.57 37.84 -10.90
CA GLU A 176 -2.74 37.14 -12.18
C GLU A 176 -4.22 37.19 -12.56
N VAL A 177 -4.53 37.94 -13.62
CA VAL A 177 -5.85 37.96 -14.21
C VAL A 177 -5.97 36.72 -15.09
N MET A 178 -6.80 35.76 -14.67
CA MET A 178 -7.11 34.58 -15.47
C MET A 178 -8.11 35.00 -16.56
N GLU A 179 -7.69 35.06 -17.82
CA GLU A 179 -8.62 35.24 -18.94
C GLU A 179 -9.49 34.00 -19.10
N THR A 180 -10.78 34.10 -18.81
CA THR A 180 -11.77 33.10 -19.15
C THR A 180 -12.35 33.42 -20.52
N SER A 181 -11.86 32.74 -21.56
CA SER A 181 -12.55 32.57 -22.86
C SER A 181 -13.28 31.24 -22.92
#